data_AF-A0A960LCP5-F1
#
_entry.id   AF-A0A960LCP5-F1
#
_cell.length_a   1.000
_cell.length_b   1.000
_cell.length_c   1.000
_cell.angle_alpha   90.00
_cell.angle_beta   90.00
_cell.angle_gamma   90.00
#
_symmetry.space_group_name_H-M   'P 1'
#
loop_
_entity.id
_entity.type
_entity.pdbx_description
1 polymer ?
#
loop_
_entity_poly.entity_id
_entity_poly.type
_entity_poly.pdbx_seq_one_letter_code
_entity_poly.pdbx_strand_id
1 'polypeptide(L)'
;MRKSVLFVLLLCATVVSTAFARPQYSALFGQSCFLCHASPTGNGMRELYGSQFFGPQYLPVKPISFETLEKIKPKLSESVTIGADLRTIWLSTNTINDTTEAGLSAPLSTNTGSSAQMEGNLYIQFRPTEQFMLYLSRGVADASGRMEAYGMANLKGFKAWVKGGQFQENYGFRFADHTSYVRTGLFSGYDGGPVSSPTPPGYGVGMEVGSRILAFDLSGSFTSAQSNTPIDRDQQKRWIMRAYGQHRLPFAQKWIASLGGSWYHSPGKAADPEIGFPGKANRSVSWGGFGGIAFEGIHDMMGSGNGASNFGWLATSLLFEYDRKDWITPIIWTFPSGASPFAITSAYATGQLEIMAYQGIWIRAAYDWMDNAETSSIGGEAERTSLGVASYVLPWVEVSVLHRLYSASPVPGSTVQQARNKSQVEAQLHVFF
;
A
#
# COMPACT_ATOMS: atom_id res chain seq x y z
N MET A 1 0.47 -30.27 -40.02
CA MET A 1 0.26 -30.06 -38.57
C MET A 1 1.54 -29.81 -37.75
N ARG A 2 2.70 -30.43 -38.02
CA ARG A 2 3.91 -30.23 -37.17
C ARG A 2 4.56 -28.83 -37.18
N LYS A 3 4.42 -28.01 -38.24
CA LYS A 3 5.08 -26.68 -38.33
C LYS A 3 4.36 -25.58 -37.52
N SER A 4 3.03 -25.65 -37.39
CA SER A 4 2.22 -24.65 -36.69
C SER A 4 2.44 -24.67 -35.17
N VAL A 5 2.62 -25.85 -34.58
CA VAL A 5 2.91 -26.02 -33.14
C VAL A 5 4.27 -25.44 -32.77
N LEU A 6 5.27 -25.60 -33.66
CA LEU A 6 6.60 -25.01 -33.44
C LEU A 6 6.55 -23.48 -33.47
N PHE A 7 5.74 -22.88 -34.34
CA PHE A 7 5.59 -21.43 -34.43
C PHE A 7 4.91 -20.83 -33.18
N VAL A 8 3.90 -21.50 -32.62
CA VAL A 8 3.26 -21.09 -31.35
C VAL A 8 4.24 -21.19 -30.17
N LEU A 9 5.03 -22.26 -30.09
CA LEU A 9 6.06 -22.41 -29.05
C LEU A 9 7.19 -21.37 -29.20
N LEU A 10 7.58 -21.01 -30.43
CA LEU A 10 8.59 -19.99 -30.68
C LEU A 10 8.07 -18.58 -30.35
N LEU A 11 6.79 -18.29 -30.62
CA LEU A 11 6.14 -17.02 -30.27
C LEU A 11 5.95 -16.87 -28.74
N CYS A 12 5.77 -17.96 -28.01
CA CYS A 12 5.79 -17.95 -26.54
C CYS A 12 7.20 -17.79 -25.94
N ALA A 13 8.26 -18.03 -26.70
CA ALA A 13 9.64 -17.98 -26.20
C ALA A 13 10.26 -16.57 -26.20
N THR A 14 9.67 -15.61 -26.93
CA THR A 14 10.25 -14.26 -27.11
C THR A 14 9.79 -13.21 -26.08
N VAL A 15 9.10 -13.61 -25.01
CA VAL A 15 8.69 -12.69 -23.91
C VAL A 15 9.63 -12.84 -22.71
N VAL A 16 10.86 -12.35 -22.86
CA VAL A 16 11.86 -12.31 -21.78
C VAL A 16 12.40 -10.90 -21.57
N SER A 17 11.72 -10.14 -20.70
CA SER A 17 12.33 -9.23 -19.73
C SER A 17 11.22 -8.53 -18.94
N THR A 18 11.04 -8.93 -17.68
CA THR A 18 10.33 -8.10 -16.69
C THR A 18 11.15 -8.14 -15.41
N ALA A 19 11.28 -6.97 -14.80
CA ALA A 19 12.17 -6.66 -13.70
C ALA A 19 11.36 -5.71 -12.80
N PHE A 20 11.39 -5.84 -11.48
CA PHE A 20 10.19 -5.71 -10.64
C PHE A 20 10.23 -4.58 -9.53
N ALA A 21 9.41 -3.50 -9.49
CA ALA A 21 9.46 -2.42 -8.45
C ALA A 21 8.13 -1.65 -8.10
N ARG A 22 7.82 -1.35 -6.81
CA ARG A 22 6.77 -0.45 -6.17
C ARG A 22 5.46 -0.14 -6.96
N PRO A 23 4.21 -0.28 -6.45
CA PRO A 23 2.96 -0.21 -7.26
C PRO A 23 2.85 0.88 -8.34
N GLN A 24 3.15 2.15 -8.04
CA GLN A 24 3.12 3.21 -9.05
C GLN A 24 4.29 3.16 -10.03
N TYR A 25 5.51 2.85 -9.58
CA TYR A 25 6.69 2.68 -10.44
C TYR A 25 6.63 1.36 -11.23
N SER A 26 5.88 0.40 -10.72
CA SER A 26 5.53 -0.86 -11.36
C SER A 26 4.69 -0.58 -12.58
N ALA A 27 3.53 0.04 -12.36
CA ALA A 27 2.64 0.45 -13.43
C ALA A 27 3.38 1.33 -14.44
N LEU A 28 4.17 2.30 -13.97
CA LEU A 28 4.84 3.29 -14.83
C LEU A 28 5.93 2.72 -15.73
N PHE A 29 6.85 1.90 -15.19
CA PHE A 29 8.00 1.37 -15.92
C PHE A 29 7.75 -0.06 -16.47
N GLY A 30 6.55 -0.61 -16.29
CA GLY A 30 6.25 -2.02 -16.57
C GLY A 30 7.03 -2.98 -15.65
N GLN A 31 7.52 -2.45 -14.52
CA GLN A 31 8.15 -3.18 -13.44
C GLN A 31 7.07 -3.65 -12.43
N SER A 32 7.37 -4.35 -11.33
CA SER A 32 6.35 -4.89 -10.37
C SER A 32 6.73 -4.84 -8.87
N CYS A 33 7.52 -5.78 -8.30
CA CYS A 33 7.97 -5.72 -6.88
C CYS A 33 9.39 -6.29 -6.54
N PHE A 34 9.68 -7.55 -6.90
CA PHE A 34 10.87 -8.37 -6.55
C PHE A 34 12.31 -7.89 -6.91
N LEU A 35 12.51 -6.93 -7.82
CA LEU A 35 13.83 -6.45 -8.24
C LEU A 35 14.27 -5.25 -7.42
N CYS A 36 13.33 -4.38 -7.05
CA CYS A 36 13.59 -3.26 -6.17
C CYS A 36 13.36 -3.60 -4.70
N HIS A 37 12.56 -4.61 -4.35
CA HIS A 37 12.29 -4.98 -2.95
C HIS A 37 12.69 -6.42 -2.62
N ALA A 38 13.14 -6.62 -1.38
CA ALA A 38 13.46 -7.94 -0.82
C ALA A 38 12.26 -8.90 -0.82
N SER A 39 11.06 -8.35 -0.61
CA SER A 39 9.80 -9.07 -0.70
C SER A 39 9.31 -9.12 -2.16
N PRO A 40 8.98 -10.30 -2.72
CA PRO A 40 8.43 -10.44 -4.06
C PRO A 40 7.08 -9.74 -4.24
N THR A 41 6.34 -9.55 -3.13
CA THR A 41 5.06 -8.81 -3.08
C THR A 41 5.24 -7.33 -2.74
N GLY A 42 6.50 -6.88 -2.73
CA GLY A 42 6.90 -5.49 -2.48
C GLY A 42 6.86 -5.14 -0.99
N ASN A 43 6.97 -3.83 -0.75
CA ASN A 43 7.18 -3.24 0.58
C ASN A 43 8.54 -3.58 1.21
N GLY A 44 8.88 -2.85 2.27
CA GLY A 44 10.09 -3.02 3.06
C GLY A 44 11.36 -2.68 2.28
N MET A 45 12.44 -3.31 2.70
CA MET A 45 13.80 -3.06 2.23
C MET A 45 13.95 -3.11 0.71
N ARG A 46 14.84 -2.25 0.19
CA ARG A 46 15.23 -2.26 -1.20
C ARG A 46 16.40 -3.22 -1.48
N GLU A 47 16.30 -3.95 -2.59
CA GLU A 47 17.41 -4.71 -3.16
C GLU A 47 18.46 -3.77 -3.77
N LEU A 48 19.64 -4.31 -4.10
CA LEU A 48 20.75 -3.55 -4.70
C LEU A 48 20.32 -2.74 -5.94
N TYR A 49 19.48 -3.31 -6.82
CA TYR A 49 18.94 -2.58 -7.96
C TYR A 49 18.06 -1.39 -7.50
N GLY A 50 17.21 -1.59 -6.49
CA GLY A 50 16.32 -0.55 -5.97
C GLY A 50 17.05 0.60 -5.28
N SER A 51 18.04 0.29 -4.42
CA SER A 51 18.75 1.26 -3.60
C SER A 51 19.93 1.93 -4.31
N GLN A 52 20.69 1.18 -5.12
CA GLN A 52 21.88 1.70 -5.82
C GLN A 52 21.54 2.28 -7.21
N PHE A 53 20.69 1.62 -8.01
CA PHE A 53 20.46 2.03 -9.40
C PHE A 53 19.16 2.80 -9.58
N PHE A 54 18.01 2.19 -9.26
CA PHE A 54 16.70 2.75 -9.54
C PHE A 54 16.45 4.07 -8.80
N GLY A 55 16.62 4.06 -7.48
CA GLY A 55 16.42 5.23 -6.63
C GLY A 55 17.27 6.43 -7.09
N PRO A 56 18.60 6.31 -7.20
CA PRO A 56 19.48 7.46 -7.50
C PRO A 56 19.56 7.90 -8.97
N GLN A 57 19.12 7.07 -9.93
CA GLN A 57 19.13 7.42 -11.36
C GLN A 57 17.78 7.97 -11.85
N TYR A 58 16.66 7.38 -11.43
CA TYR A 58 15.36 7.62 -12.07
C TYR A 58 14.41 8.48 -11.23
N LEU A 59 14.60 8.54 -9.91
CA LEU A 59 13.75 9.34 -9.03
C LEU A 59 14.22 10.81 -8.87
N PRO A 60 15.50 11.16 -8.61
CA PRO A 60 15.87 12.52 -8.25
C PRO A 60 15.77 13.53 -9.39
N VAL A 61 15.61 14.81 -9.01
CA VAL A 61 15.69 15.97 -9.90
C VAL A 61 17.04 16.05 -10.61
N LYS A 62 18.11 15.65 -9.91
CA LYS A 62 19.44 15.49 -10.47
C LYS A 62 19.95 14.06 -10.21
N PRO A 63 19.95 13.18 -11.24
CA PRO A 63 20.63 11.89 -11.17
C PRO A 63 22.10 12.05 -10.81
N ILE A 64 22.65 11.10 -10.06
CA ILE A 64 24.09 11.06 -9.73
C ILE A 64 24.90 10.33 -10.82
N SER A 65 26.21 10.55 -10.89
CA SER A 65 27.05 9.88 -11.90
C SER A 65 27.23 8.38 -11.60
N PHE A 66 27.47 7.56 -12.63
CA PHE A 66 27.83 6.14 -12.46
C PHE A 66 29.05 5.95 -11.54
N GLU A 67 30.06 6.82 -11.65
CA GLU A 67 31.23 6.83 -10.74
C GLU A 67 30.84 7.08 -9.27
N THR A 68 29.73 7.79 -9.03
CA THR A 68 29.17 7.96 -7.67
C THR A 68 28.34 6.74 -7.27
N LEU A 69 27.64 6.08 -8.20
CA LEU A 69 26.92 4.82 -7.93
C LEU A 69 27.82 3.73 -7.38
N GLU A 70 29.00 3.53 -7.95
CA GLU A 70 29.94 2.48 -7.54
C GLU A 70 30.46 2.67 -6.10
N LYS A 71 30.42 3.90 -5.59
CA LYS A 71 30.82 4.25 -4.22
C LYS A 71 29.71 3.94 -3.19
N ILE A 72 28.47 3.76 -3.65
CA ILE A 72 27.31 3.47 -2.80
C ILE A 72 27.21 1.96 -2.58
N LYS A 73 27.42 1.51 -1.35
CA LYS A 73 27.43 0.09 -0.97
C LYS A 73 26.41 -0.19 0.14
N PRO A 74 25.15 -0.56 -0.20
CA PRO A 74 24.14 -0.98 0.79
C PRO A 74 24.41 -2.38 1.36
N LYS A 75 25.30 -3.15 0.72
CA LYS A 75 25.85 -4.41 1.24
C LYS A 75 26.93 -4.15 2.30
N LEU A 76 26.79 -4.76 3.47
CA LEU A 76 27.86 -4.89 4.47
C LEU A 76 28.81 -6.05 4.14
N SER A 77 28.30 -7.08 3.46
CA SER A 77 29.06 -8.21 2.91
C SER A 77 28.30 -8.81 1.73
N GLU A 78 28.85 -9.80 1.03
CA GLU A 78 28.15 -10.42 -0.11
C GLU A 78 26.78 -11.00 0.24
N SER A 79 26.63 -11.48 1.49
CA SER A 79 25.40 -12.08 2.01
C SER A 79 24.61 -11.18 2.96
N VAL A 80 25.12 -10.01 3.37
CA VAL A 80 24.41 -9.12 4.32
C VAL A 80 24.19 -7.76 3.69
N THR A 81 22.91 -7.38 3.56
CA THR A 81 22.48 -6.06 3.11
C THR A 81 21.72 -5.39 4.25
N ILE A 82 21.87 -4.07 4.39
CA ILE A 82 21.07 -3.26 5.32
C ILE A 82 20.32 -2.16 4.58
N GLY A 83 19.26 -1.65 5.19
CA GLY A 83 18.50 -0.52 4.67
C GLY A 83 17.74 0.22 5.77
N ALA A 84 17.16 1.35 5.42
CA ALA A 84 16.33 2.15 6.32
C ALA A 84 15.19 2.85 5.56
N ASP A 85 14.06 3.10 6.22
CA ASP A 85 13.00 3.94 5.68
C ASP A 85 12.42 4.83 6.79
N LEU A 86 12.53 6.14 6.63
CA LEU A 86 12.18 7.17 7.60
C LEU A 86 11.21 8.16 6.97
N ARG A 87 10.00 8.28 7.52
CA ARG A 87 8.98 9.19 7.03
C ARG A 87 8.35 10.01 8.14
N THR A 88 8.54 11.32 8.06
CA THR A 88 7.99 12.29 9.00
C THR A 88 6.96 13.15 8.28
N ILE A 89 5.82 13.38 8.91
CA ILE A 89 4.81 14.34 8.44
C ILE A 89 4.62 15.49 9.41
N TRP A 90 4.24 16.61 8.84
CA TRP A 90 3.58 17.72 9.50
C TRP A 90 2.20 17.90 8.86
N LEU A 91 1.19 18.10 9.71
CA LEU A 91 -0.20 18.29 9.33
C LEU A 91 -0.72 19.59 9.93
N SER A 92 -1.31 20.47 9.11
CA SER A 92 -2.24 21.51 9.57
C SER A 92 -3.64 21.15 9.12
N THR A 93 -4.59 21.16 10.05
CA THR A 93 -5.99 20.80 9.85
C THR A 93 -6.86 21.98 10.24
N ASN A 94 -7.65 22.48 9.30
CA ASN A 94 -8.76 23.41 9.53
C ASN A 94 -10.07 22.62 9.46
N THR A 95 -10.75 22.49 10.59
CA THR A 95 -12.05 21.83 10.69
C THR A 95 -13.15 22.87 10.81
N ILE A 96 -14.13 22.83 9.91
CA ILE A 96 -15.34 23.66 10.01
C ILE A 96 -16.37 22.82 10.78
N ASN A 97 -16.70 23.25 11.99
CA ASN A 97 -17.78 22.66 12.76
C ASN A 97 -19.07 23.41 12.44
N ASP A 98 -19.98 22.78 11.68
CA ASP A 98 -21.34 23.28 11.48
C ASP A 98 -22.23 22.90 12.68
N THR A 99 -21.83 23.36 13.86
CA THR A 99 -22.64 23.22 15.08
C THR A 99 -23.72 24.29 15.07
N THR A 100 -24.84 24.00 14.40
CA THR A 100 -26.14 24.63 14.66
C THR A 100 -26.77 24.11 15.97
N GLU A 101 -25.94 23.88 17.00
CA GLU A 101 -26.44 23.79 18.37
C GLU A 101 -27.05 25.15 18.73
N ALA A 102 -28.27 25.12 19.27
CA ALA A 102 -29.08 26.30 19.54
C ALA A 102 -28.42 27.20 20.62
N GLY A 103 -27.55 28.12 20.18
CA GLY A 103 -26.86 29.06 21.06
C GLY A 103 -25.56 29.66 20.51
N LEU A 104 -24.94 29.10 19.46
CA LEU A 104 -23.71 29.63 18.87
C LEU A 104 -23.96 30.36 17.54
N SER A 105 -23.69 31.66 17.53
CA SER A 105 -24.01 32.57 16.40
C SER A 105 -23.07 32.48 15.18
N ALA A 106 -22.09 31.58 15.18
CA ALA A 106 -21.13 31.39 14.08
C ALA A 106 -20.47 29.99 14.15
N PRO A 107 -20.12 29.38 12.99
CA PRO A 107 -19.40 28.12 12.96
C PRO A 107 -17.98 28.25 13.55
N LEU A 108 -17.61 27.35 14.45
CA LEU A 108 -16.30 27.38 15.11
C LEU A 108 -15.26 26.68 14.24
N SER A 109 -14.36 27.45 13.63
CA SER A 109 -13.18 26.94 12.93
C SER A 109 -12.04 26.69 13.92
N THR A 110 -11.49 25.48 13.91
CA THR A 110 -10.29 25.13 14.71
C THR A 110 -9.14 24.75 13.78
N ASN A 111 -8.03 25.49 13.85
CA ASN A 111 -6.77 25.10 13.23
C ASN A 111 -5.95 24.29 14.23
N THR A 112 -5.54 23.08 13.85
CA THR A 112 -4.68 22.21 14.64
C THR A 112 -3.45 21.82 13.82
N GLY A 113 -2.27 22.09 14.39
CA GLY A 113 -0.99 21.66 13.85
C GLY A 113 -0.47 20.44 14.62
N SER A 114 0.00 19.41 13.90
CA SER A 114 0.64 18.24 14.51
C SER A 114 1.81 17.76 13.64
N SER A 115 2.74 17.04 14.24
CA SER A 115 3.78 16.30 13.52
C SER A 115 3.84 14.87 14.04
N ALA A 116 4.16 13.94 13.16
CA ALA A 116 4.21 12.53 13.48
C ALA A 116 5.28 11.81 12.66
N GLN A 117 5.94 10.84 13.29
CA GLN A 117 6.75 9.87 12.57
C GLN A 117 5.80 8.79 12.02
N MET A 118 5.55 8.78 10.71
CA MET A 118 4.70 7.77 10.08
C MET A 118 5.40 6.42 9.98
N GLU A 119 6.69 6.47 9.66
CA GLU A 119 7.51 5.30 9.35
C GLU A 119 8.93 5.56 9.85
N GLY A 120 9.56 4.54 10.40
CA GLY A 120 10.92 4.60 10.92
C GLY A 120 11.40 3.18 11.09
N ASN A 121 11.76 2.56 9.97
CA ASN A 121 12.09 1.14 9.86
C ASN A 121 13.58 0.96 9.61
N LEU A 122 14.18 -0.02 10.32
CA LEU A 122 15.50 -0.56 9.98
C LEU A 122 15.34 -1.95 9.40
N TYR A 123 16.17 -2.26 8.41
CA TYR A 123 16.14 -3.52 7.67
C TYR A 123 17.48 -4.23 7.70
N ILE A 124 17.43 -5.56 7.88
CA ILE A 124 18.55 -6.47 7.71
C ILE A 124 18.09 -7.62 6.82
N GLN A 125 18.86 -7.88 5.77
CA GLN A 125 18.69 -9.04 4.91
C GLN A 125 19.94 -9.91 4.98
N PHE A 126 19.75 -11.22 5.21
CA PHE A 126 20.81 -12.22 5.08
C PHE A 126 20.49 -13.19 3.94
N ARG A 127 21.34 -13.23 2.91
CA ARG A 127 21.21 -14.06 1.71
C ARG A 127 22.46 -14.95 1.55
N PRO A 128 22.50 -16.14 2.20
CA PRO A 128 23.63 -17.07 2.07
C PRO A 128 23.74 -17.69 0.67
N THR A 129 22.65 -17.75 -0.08
CA THR A 129 22.61 -18.23 -1.48
C THR A 129 21.54 -17.45 -2.25
N GLU A 130 21.56 -17.49 -3.59
CA GLU A 130 20.47 -16.91 -4.41
C GLU A 130 19.08 -17.53 -4.14
N GLN A 131 19.04 -18.74 -3.58
CA GLN A 131 17.80 -19.46 -3.30
C GLN A 131 17.20 -19.11 -1.95
N PHE A 132 18.01 -18.83 -0.93
CA PHE A 132 17.56 -18.64 0.44
C PHE A 132 17.86 -17.25 0.97
N MET A 133 16.87 -16.63 1.60
CA MET A 133 16.96 -15.31 2.20
C MET A 133 16.26 -15.29 3.56
N LEU A 134 16.88 -14.68 4.55
CA LEU A 134 16.27 -14.31 5.82
C LEU A 134 16.09 -12.79 5.85
N TYR A 135 14.92 -12.35 6.29
CA TYR A 135 14.55 -10.95 6.37
C TYR A 135 14.17 -10.57 7.79
N LEU A 136 14.65 -9.40 8.22
CA LEU A 136 14.25 -8.74 9.45
C LEU A 136 13.96 -7.27 9.17
N SER A 137 12.76 -6.82 9.50
CA SER A 137 12.42 -5.40 9.62
C SER A 137 11.95 -5.08 11.04
N ARG A 138 12.26 -3.88 11.52
CA ARG A 138 11.73 -3.39 12.81
C ARG A 138 11.50 -1.89 12.79
N GLY A 139 10.31 -1.47 13.19
CA GLY A 139 10.01 -0.09 13.53
C GLY A 139 10.79 0.36 14.77
N VAL A 140 11.66 1.36 14.60
CA VAL A 140 12.39 2.04 15.70
C VAL A 140 11.65 3.28 16.22
N ALA A 141 10.74 3.85 15.43
CA ALA A 141 9.92 5.00 15.80
C ALA A 141 8.41 4.81 15.55
N ASP A 142 7.99 3.60 15.13
CA ASP A 142 6.57 3.25 14.98
C ASP A 142 6.02 2.78 16.33
N ALA A 143 5.05 3.51 16.88
CA ALA A 143 4.38 3.20 18.14
C ALA A 143 3.67 1.83 18.14
N SER A 144 3.39 1.26 16.97
CA SER A 144 2.79 -0.07 16.83
C SER A 144 3.81 -1.23 16.91
N GLY A 145 5.11 -0.94 16.99
CA GLY A 145 6.16 -1.94 17.22
C GLY A 145 6.28 -3.00 16.12
N ARG A 146 5.82 -2.68 14.89
CA ARG A 146 5.76 -3.62 13.77
C ARG A 146 7.14 -4.21 13.46
N MET A 147 7.12 -5.51 13.22
CA MET A 147 8.27 -6.34 12.90
C MET A 147 7.87 -7.33 11.80
N GLU A 148 8.72 -7.50 10.81
CA GLU A 148 8.69 -8.67 9.93
C GLU A 148 9.93 -9.51 10.20
N ALA A 149 9.75 -10.82 10.29
CA ALA A 149 10.80 -11.78 10.54
C ALA A 149 10.43 -13.05 9.77
N TYR A 150 10.98 -13.21 8.57
CA TYR A 150 10.63 -14.32 7.69
C TYR A 150 11.84 -14.90 6.95
N GLY A 151 11.77 -16.19 6.65
CA GLY A 151 12.61 -16.83 5.65
C GLY A 151 11.89 -16.90 4.30
N MET A 152 12.66 -16.91 3.21
CA MET A 152 12.15 -17.07 1.85
C MET A 152 13.03 -18.02 1.05
N ALA A 153 12.40 -18.88 0.25
CA ALA A 153 13.03 -19.82 -0.66
C ALA A 153 12.53 -19.60 -2.11
N ASN A 154 13.45 -19.37 -3.05
CA ASN A 154 13.18 -19.24 -4.48
C ASN A 154 13.22 -20.60 -5.18
N LEU A 155 12.06 -21.10 -5.60
CA LEU A 155 11.87 -22.36 -6.30
C LEU A 155 12.13 -22.18 -7.81
N LYS A 156 13.41 -22.05 -8.19
CA LYS A 156 13.87 -21.75 -9.56
C LYS A 156 13.17 -22.57 -10.65
N GLY A 157 12.96 -23.88 -10.43
CA GLY A 157 12.31 -24.78 -11.39
C GLY A 157 10.83 -24.48 -11.68
N PHE A 158 10.14 -23.77 -10.80
CA PHE A 158 8.71 -23.46 -10.90
C PHE A 158 8.40 -21.96 -11.07
N LYS A 159 9.44 -21.11 -11.20
CA LYS A 159 9.32 -19.64 -11.16
C LYS A 159 8.49 -19.12 -9.97
N ALA A 160 8.57 -19.86 -8.87
CA ALA A 160 7.79 -19.65 -7.65
C ALA A 160 8.70 -19.33 -6.47
N TRP A 161 8.12 -18.81 -5.40
CA TRP A 161 8.79 -18.57 -4.13
C TRP A 161 7.86 -18.94 -2.97
N VAL A 162 8.45 -19.32 -1.85
CA VAL A 162 7.75 -19.58 -0.59
C VAL A 162 8.38 -18.70 0.49
N LYS A 163 7.55 -17.95 1.21
CA LYS A 163 7.88 -17.10 2.35
C LYS A 163 7.23 -17.71 3.59
N GLY A 164 7.95 -17.73 4.72
CA GLY A 164 7.44 -18.27 5.98
C GLY A 164 7.99 -17.52 7.20
N GLY A 165 7.12 -17.20 8.16
CA GLY A 165 7.43 -16.37 9.33
C GLY A 165 6.40 -15.25 9.52
N GLN A 166 6.81 -14.16 10.17
CA GLN A 166 5.97 -12.97 10.36
C GLN A 166 6.18 -11.98 9.20
N PHE A 167 5.12 -11.64 8.48
CA PHE A 167 5.19 -10.70 7.34
C PHE A 167 3.88 -9.92 7.16
N GLN A 168 3.94 -8.84 6.38
CA GLN A 168 2.75 -8.13 5.91
C GLN A 168 2.10 -8.87 4.73
N GLU A 169 0.79 -9.05 4.82
CA GLU A 169 -0.05 -9.79 3.87
C GLU A 169 -0.15 -9.09 2.51
N ASN A 170 -0.27 -9.85 1.42
CA ASN A 170 -0.33 -9.27 0.07
C ASN A 170 -1.76 -8.99 -0.40
N TYR A 171 -2.35 -7.90 0.10
CA TYR A 171 -3.66 -7.41 -0.32
C TYR A 171 -3.55 -6.04 -1.01
N GLY A 172 -4.33 -5.86 -2.07
CA GLY A 172 -4.60 -4.58 -2.73
C GLY A 172 -3.45 -3.98 -3.54
N PHE A 173 -3.51 -2.66 -3.75
CA PHE A 173 -2.33 -1.83 -4.00
C PHE A 173 -1.83 -1.21 -2.69
N ARG A 174 -0.52 -1.32 -2.47
CA ARG A 174 0.17 -0.71 -1.33
C ARG A 174 0.48 0.76 -1.62
N PHE A 175 -0.57 1.59 -1.73
CA PHE A 175 -0.46 3.04 -1.96
C PHE A 175 0.49 3.71 -0.97
N ALA A 176 1.29 4.67 -1.44
CA ALA A 176 2.30 5.33 -0.61
C ALA A 176 1.67 6.22 0.47
N ASP A 177 0.52 6.85 0.19
CA ASP A 177 -0.30 7.52 1.18
C ASP A 177 -0.84 6.48 2.18
N HIS A 178 -0.64 6.73 3.48
CA HIS A 178 -1.16 5.88 4.56
C HIS A 178 -2.58 6.25 4.98
N THR A 179 -3.11 7.36 4.48
CA THR A 179 -4.42 7.91 4.83
C THR A 179 -5.48 7.66 3.75
N SER A 180 -5.16 6.89 2.70
CA SER A 180 -6.13 6.44 1.70
C SER A 180 -7.14 5.46 2.30
N TYR A 181 -8.38 5.52 1.80
CA TYR A 181 -9.51 4.87 2.48
C TYR A 181 -9.44 3.35 2.39
N VAL A 182 -8.92 2.82 1.27
CA VAL A 182 -8.63 1.39 1.11
C VAL A 182 -7.62 0.86 2.15
N ARG A 183 -6.68 1.69 2.62
CA ARG A 183 -5.66 1.31 3.62
C ARG A 183 -6.11 1.47 5.08
N THR A 184 -6.67 2.62 5.44
CA THR A 184 -6.98 2.92 6.86
C THR A 184 -8.45 2.84 7.25
N GLY A 185 -9.39 2.84 6.29
CA GLY A 185 -10.84 2.83 6.56
C GLY A 185 -11.23 3.93 7.55
N LEU A 186 -11.30 5.18 7.10
CA LEU A 186 -11.35 6.38 7.96
C LEU A 186 -12.45 6.35 9.03
N PHE A 187 -12.12 5.84 10.22
CA PHE A 187 -12.89 6.07 11.43
C PHE A 187 -12.05 6.49 12.64
N SER A 188 -10.76 6.15 12.69
CA SER A 188 -9.87 6.59 13.78
C SER A 188 -9.50 8.08 13.75
N GLY A 189 -9.79 8.79 12.65
CA GLY A 189 -9.38 10.19 12.44
C GLY A 189 -10.52 11.19 12.22
N TYR A 190 -11.78 10.74 12.20
CA TYR A 190 -12.94 11.61 11.98
C TYR A 190 -13.62 12.04 13.29
N ASP A 191 -13.71 11.16 14.29
CA ASP A 191 -14.37 11.45 15.58
C ASP A 191 -13.70 10.83 16.84
N GLY A 192 -12.45 10.37 16.75
CA GLY A 192 -11.75 9.78 17.91
C GLY A 192 -12.36 8.46 18.44
N GLY A 193 -13.34 7.89 17.72
CA GLY A 193 -13.99 6.63 18.06
C GLY A 193 -13.13 5.41 17.69
N PRO A 194 -12.96 4.42 18.60
CA PRO A 194 -12.13 3.24 18.36
C PRO A 194 -12.88 2.17 17.55
N VAL A 195 -13.27 2.48 16.31
CA VAL A 195 -13.63 1.44 15.34
C VAL A 195 -12.34 0.97 14.67
N SER A 196 -11.61 0.12 15.40
CA SER A 196 -10.45 -0.60 14.89
C SER A 196 -10.91 -1.62 13.84
N SER A 197 -11.15 -1.14 12.61
CA SER A 197 -11.25 -1.99 11.43
C SER A 197 -9.88 -2.62 11.20
N PRO A 198 -9.69 -3.95 11.30
CA PRO A 198 -8.46 -4.59 10.85
C PRO A 198 -8.46 -4.60 9.32
N THR A 199 -8.22 -3.42 8.73
CA THR A 199 -8.10 -3.27 7.28
C THR A 199 -6.95 -4.13 6.78
N PRO A 200 -7.18 -5.02 5.81
CA PRO A 200 -6.08 -5.66 5.09
C PRO A 200 -5.22 -4.58 4.40
N PRO A 201 -3.89 -4.79 4.27
CA PRO A 201 -3.14 -5.95 4.74
C PRO A 201 -2.67 -5.84 6.20
N GLY A 202 -2.92 -6.88 6.99
CA GLY A 202 -2.38 -7.02 8.34
C GLY A 202 -0.97 -7.64 8.35
N TYR A 203 -0.43 -7.79 9.56
CA TYR A 203 0.77 -8.59 9.83
C TYR A 203 0.34 -9.90 10.50
N GLY A 204 0.96 -11.02 10.15
CA GLY A 204 0.66 -12.30 10.76
C GLY A 204 1.80 -13.31 10.60
N VAL A 205 1.82 -14.32 11.45
CA VAL A 205 2.77 -15.44 11.38
C VAL A 205 2.15 -16.53 10.51
N GLY A 206 2.85 -16.97 9.46
CA GLY A 206 2.30 -17.99 8.57
C GLY A 206 3.19 -18.30 7.38
N MET A 207 2.56 -18.62 6.25
CA MET A 207 3.24 -18.88 4.99
C MET A 207 2.54 -18.17 3.83
N GLU A 208 3.33 -17.73 2.85
CA GLU A 208 2.87 -17.11 1.61
C GLU A 208 3.63 -17.77 0.46
N VAL A 209 2.90 -18.25 -0.54
CA VAL A 209 3.45 -18.80 -1.78
C VAL A 209 3.05 -17.90 -2.93
N GLY A 210 3.96 -17.67 -3.87
CA GLY A 210 3.63 -16.97 -5.10
C GLY A 210 4.42 -17.46 -6.29
N SER A 211 3.90 -17.16 -7.48
CA SER A 211 4.51 -17.51 -8.76
C SER A 211 4.05 -16.54 -9.83
N ARG A 212 4.88 -16.34 -10.85
CA ARG A 212 4.51 -15.60 -12.05
C ARG A 212 4.09 -16.57 -13.15
N ILE A 213 2.80 -16.61 -13.43
CA ILE A 213 2.20 -17.44 -14.49
C ILE A 213 1.75 -16.53 -15.63
N LEU A 214 2.41 -16.68 -16.79
CA LEU A 214 2.21 -15.83 -17.97
C LEU A 214 2.42 -14.33 -17.63
N ALA A 215 1.40 -13.50 -17.79
CA ALA A 215 1.43 -12.07 -17.46
C ALA A 215 1.06 -11.76 -16.00
N PHE A 216 0.64 -12.77 -15.21
CA PHE A 216 0.08 -12.59 -13.88
C PHE A 216 1.04 -13.03 -12.78
N ASP A 217 1.24 -12.14 -11.80
CA ASP A 217 1.81 -12.44 -10.51
C ASP A 217 0.67 -12.92 -9.59
N LEU A 218 0.76 -14.18 -9.16
CA LEU A 218 -0.20 -14.82 -8.26
C LEU A 218 0.47 -15.02 -6.89
N SER A 219 -0.26 -14.77 -5.81
CA SER A 219 0.17 -15.12 -4.46
C SER A 219 -1.01 -15.53 -3.59
N GLY A 220 -0.80 -16.54 -2.74
CA GLY A 220 -1.71 -16.91 -1.67
C GLY A 220 -0.97 -17.03 -0.34
N SER A 221 -1.56 -16.54 0.74
CA SER A 221 -1.04 -16.74 2.10
C SER A 221 -2.10 -17.28 3.04
N PHE A 222 -1.61 -17.97 4.07
CA PHE A 222 -2.38 -18.22 5.29
C PHE A 222 -1.56 -17.76 6.50
N THR A 223 -2.19 -17.07 7.44
CA THR A 223 -1.54 -16.44 8.59
C THR A 223 -2.36 -16.63 9.87
N SER A 224 -1.72 -16.51 11.03
CA SER A 224 -2.38 -16.36 12.32
C SER A 224 -3.26 -15.10 12.35
N ALA A 225 -4.37 -15.15 13.11
CA ALA A 225 -5.23 -13.98 13.30
C ALA A 225 -4.59 -12.91 14.23
N GLN A 226 -3.60 -13.30 15.04
CA GLN A 226 -2.95 -12.44 16.03
C GLN A 226 -1.48 -12.17 15.67
N SER A 227 -1.05 -10.91 15.78
CA SER A 227 0.21 -10.41 15.22
C SER A 227 1.37 -10.24 16.21
N ASN A 228 1.13 -10.38 17.52
CA ASN A 228 2.04 -9.89 18.56
C ASN A 228 2.44 -10.93 19.64
N THR A 229 2.13 -12.22 19.44
CA THR A 229 2.46 -13.30 20.40
C THR A 229 3.34 -14.38 19.77
N PRO A 230 4.52 -14.72 20.34
CA PRO A 230 5.44 -15.73 19.76
C PRO A 230 4.86 -17.14 19.63
N ILE A 231 3.87 -17.49 20.46
CA ILE A 231 3.12 -18.74 20.40
C ILE A 231 1.66 -18.36 20.35
N ASP A 232 1.02 -18.58 19.19
CA ASP A 232 -0.42 -18.44 19.03
C ASP A 232 -1.09 -19.81 19.20
N ARG A 233 -2.05 -19.90 20.12
CA ARG A 233 -2.91 -21.08 20.31
C ARG A 233 -4.20 -21.00 19.50
N ASP A 234 -4.45 -19.87 18.84
CA ASP A 234 -5.64 -19.66 18.04
C ASP A 234 -5.65 -20.61 16.84
N GLN A 235 -6.74 -21.36 16.69
CA GLN A 235 -6.98 -22.24 15.55
C GLN A 235 -7.37 -21.44 14.31
N GLN A 236 -7.76 -20.17 14.46
CA GLN A 236 -8.19 -19.30 13.37
C GLN A 236 -7.03 -18.92 12.46
N LYS A 237 -7.27 -19.00 11.15
CA LYS A 237 -6.31 -18.72 10.10
C LYS A 237 -6.95 -17.72 9.13
N ARG A 238 -6.24 -16.64 8.88
CA ARG A 238 -6.58 -15.70 7.82
C ARG A 238 -6.07 -16.26 6.50
N TRP A 239 -6.79 -15.97 5.44
CA TRP A 239 -6.46 -16.39 4.08
C TRP A 239 -6.45 -15.17 3.18
N ILE A 240 -5.40 -15.01 2.38
CA ILE A 240 -5.29 -13.96 1.38
C ILE A 240 -4.95 -14.60 0.05
N MET A 241 -5.61 -14.15 -1.01
CA MET A 241 -5.27 -14.46 -2.39
C MET A 241 -5.19 -13.16 -3.19
N ARG A 242 -4.19 -13.03 -4.05
CA ARG A 242 -4.04 -11.90 -4.96
C ARG A 242 -3.56 -12.36 -6.33
N ALA A 243 -4.18 -11.82 -7.36
CA ALA A 243 -3.74 -11.93 -8.74
C ALA A 243 -3.50 -10.54 -9.30
N TYR A 244 -2.38 -10.31 -9.99
CA TYR A 244 -2.06 -9.03 -10.61
C TYR A 244 -1.38 -9.24 -11.96
N GLY A 245 -1.97 -8.73 -13.03
CA GLY A 245 -1.41 -8.73 -14.37
C GLY A 245 -1.05 -7.33 -14.83
N GLN A 246 0.05 -7.22 -15.57
CA GLN A 246 0.44 -5.98 -16.25
C GLN A 246 0.96 -6.28 -17.66
N HIS A 247 0.61 -5.44 -18.61
CA HIS A 247 0.95 -5.62 -20.01
C HIS A 247 1.23 -4.29 -20.71
N ARG A 248 2.35 -4.24 -21.44
CA ARG A 248 2.74 -3.12 -22.29
C ARG A 248 1.95 -3.22 -23.60
N LEU A 249 1.20 -2.19 -23.96
CA LEU A 249 0.23 -2.25 -25.06
C LEU A 249 0.95 -2.33 -26.42
N PRO A 250 0.73 -3.38 -27.25
CA PRO A 250 1.51 -3.57 -28.49
C PRO A 250 1.40 -2.42 -29.49
N PHE A 251 0.22 -1.78 -29.56
CA PHE A 251 -0.05 -0.64 -30.44
C PHE A 251 0.50 0.69 -29.92
N ALA A 252 0.95 0.74 -28.66
CA ALA A 252 1.44 1.95 -28.02
C ALA A 252 2.47 1.56 -26.95
N GLN A 253 3.69 1.21 -27.37
CA GLN A 253 4.74 0.56 -26.56
C GLN A 253 5.18 1.31 -25.28
N LYS A 254 4.75 2.55 -25.09
CA LYS A 254 4.99 3.38 -23.89
C LYS A 254 3.86 3.31 -22.87
N TRP A 255 2.72 2.72 -23.25
CA TRP A 255 1.57 2.53 -22.38
C TRP A 255 1.60 1.15 -21.75
N ILE A 256 1.36 1.10 -20.45
CA ILE A 256 1.24 -0.11 -19.65
C ILE A 256 -0.16 -0.10 -19.02
N ALA A 257 -0.92 -1.17 -19.27
CA ALA A 257 -2.17 -1.42 -18.60
C ALA A 257 -1.96 -2.50 -17.53
N SER A 258 -2.64 -2.37 -16.39
CA SER A 258 -2.57 -3.32 -15.29
C SER A 258 -3.95 -3.54 -14.66
N LEU A 259 -4.17 -4.76 -14.19
CA LEU A 259 -5.42 -5.21 -13.58
C LEU A 259 -5.12 -6.34 -12.59
N GLY A 260 -5.79 -6.33 -11.45
CA GLY A 260 -5.68 -7.34 -10.43
C GLY A 260 -6.91 -7.39 -9.53
N GLY A 261 -6.90 -8.39 -8.65
CA GLY A 261 -7.90 -8.56 -7.61
C GLY A 261 -7.29 -9.22 -6.39
N SER A 262 -7.81 -8.86 -5.22
CA SER A 262 -7.46 -9.45 -3.93
C SER A 262 -8.71 -10.00 -3.25
N TRP A 263 -8.54 -11.09 -2.52
CA TRP A 263 -9.53 -11.66 -1.62
C TRP A 263 -8.86 -11.91 -0.28
N TYR A 264 -9.59 -11.63 0.79
CA TYR A 264 -9.18 -11.77 2.18
C TYR A 264 -10.31 -12.39 2.98
N HIS A 265 -9.99 -13.32 3.86
CA HIS A 265 -10.93 -13.88 4.81
C HIS A 265 -10.27 -14.08 6.18
N SER A 266 -10.91 -13.55 7.22
CA SER A 266 -10.66 -13.93 8.61
C SER A 266 -11.92 -14.58 9.20
N PRO A 267 -11.82 -15.78 9.79
CA PRO A 267 -12.77 -16.19 10.80
C PRO A 267 -12.71 -15.22 12.00
N GLY A 268 -13.82 -15.12 12.74
CA GLY A 268 -13.93 -14.25 13.91
C GLY A 268 -13.80 -15.03 15.21
N LYS A 269 -13.01 -14.53 16.16
CA LYS A 269 -12.71 -15.23 17.43
C LYS A 269 -13.97 -15.49 18.25
N ALA A 270 -14.39 -16.75 18.38
CA ALA A 270 -15.28 -17.10 19.49
C ALA A 270 -14.61 -16.64 20.80
N ALA A 271 -15.37 -15.98 21.68
CA ALA A 271 -14.80 -15.39 22.89
C ALA A 271 -14.08 -16.48 23.71
N ASP A 272 -12.85 -16.18 24.14
CA ASP A 272 -12.10 -17.05 25.04
C ASP A 272 -12.77 -17.01 26.42
N PRO A 273 -13.35 -18.13 26.90
CA PRO A 273 -14.09 -18.14 28.16
C PRO A 273 -13.19 -17.96 29.40
N GLU A 274 -11.87 -18.15 29.30
CA GLU A 274 -10.97 -18.09 30.46
C GLU A 274 -10.62 -16.67 30.91
N ILE A 275 -10.75 -15.66 30.04
CA ILE A 275 -10.21 -14.30 30.29
C ILE A 275 -11.27 -13.32 30.83
N GLY A 276 -12.53 -13.72 30.98
CA GLY A 276 -13.59 -12.90 31.60
C GLY A 276 -14.03 -11.62 30.85
N PHE A 277 -13.31 -11.24 29.79
CA PHE A 277 -13.68 -10.17 28.87
C PHE A 277 -14.35 -10.77 27.61
N PRO A 278 -15.55 -10.33 27.21
CA PRO A 278 -16.20 -10.83 26.00
C PRO A 278 -15.43 -10.37 24.75
N GLY A 279 -14.59 -11.26 24.22
CA GLY A 279 -13.86 -11.06 22.97
C GLY A 279 -14.81 -10.88 21.78
N LYS A 280 -14.58 -9.85 20.96
CA LYS A 280 -15.39 -9.57 19.77
C LYS A 280 -15.08 -10.60 18.67
N ALA A 281 -16.04 -11.48 18.37
CA ALA A 281 -15.97 -12.47 17.28
C ALA A 281 -16.13 -11.84 15.89
N ASN A 282 -15.28 -10.87 15.54
CA ASN A 282 -15.37 -10.17 14.27
C ASN A 282 -14.91 -11.07 13.13
N ARG A 283 -15.85 -11.74 12.46
CA ARG A 283 -15.59 -12.36 11.15
C ARG A 283 -15.51 -11.25 10.12
N SER A 284 -14.49 -11.30 9.27
CA SER A 284 -14.35 -10.37 8.16
C SER A 284 -14.07 -11.10 6.85
N VAL A 285 -14.70 -10.61 5.80
CA VAL A 285 -14.43 -11.01 4.42
C VAL A 285 -14.22 -9.73 3.64
N SER A 286 -13.13 -9.65 2.88
CA SER A 286 -12.86 -8.49 2.03
C SER A 286 -12.48 -8.96 0.63
N TRP A 287 -12.96 -8.26 -0.37
CA TRP A 287 -12.54 -8.47 -1.74
C TRP A 287 -12.45 -7.14 -2.46
N GLY A 288 -11.45 -7.02 -3.31
CA GLY A 288 -11.17 -5.79 -4.03
C GLY A 288 -10.64 -6.05 -5.43
N GLY A 289 -10.98 -5.15 -6.34
CA GLY A 289 -10.43 -5.06 -7.68
C GLY A 289 -9.54 -3.82 -7.76
N PHE A 290 -8.37 -3.95 -8.37
CA PHE A 290 -7.44 -2.83 -8.52
C PHE A 290 -6.80 -2.87 -9.91
N GLY A 291 -6.38 -1.73 -10.41
CA GLY A 291 -5.83 -1.63 -11.76
C GLY A 291 -5.31 -0.24 -12.07
N GLY A 292 -4.82 -0.05 -13.29
CA GLY A 292 -4.29 1.23 -13.68
C GLY A 292 -3.72 1.24 -15.07
N ILE A 293 -3.56 2.45 -15.59
CA ILE A 293 -2.95 2.72 -16.89
C ILE A 293 -1.84 3.73 -16.66
N ALA A 294 -0.66 3.47 -17.21
CA ALA A 294 0.46 4.37 -17.14
C ALA A 294 1.11 4.56 -18.51
N PHE A 295 1.80 5.68 -18.65
CA PHE A 295 2.57 6.10 -19.80
C PHE A 295 4.00 6.42 -19.33
N GLU A 296 4.97 5.63 -19.80
CA GLU A 296 6.38 5.67 -19.38
C GLU A 296 7.11 6.98 -19.77
N GLY A 297 6.51 7.80 -20.63
CA GLY A 297 7.06 9.09 -21.06
C GLY A 297 7.99 9.02 -22.28
N ILE A 298 8.66 10.14 -22.57
CA ILE A 298 9.76 10.19 -23.55
C ILE A 298 11.09 10.39 -22.82
N HIS A 299 11.60 9.32 -22.20
CA HIS A 299 12.96 9.30 -21.66
C HIS A 299 13.90 8.55 -22.61
N ASP A 300 15.00 9.21 -23.00
CA ASP A 300 16.13 8.56 -23.66
C ASP A 300 16.98 7.85 -22.57
N MET A 301 16.45 6.74 -22.06
CA MET A 301 16.91 6.09 -20.81
C MET A 301 18.30 5.43 -20.86
N MET A 302 19.00 5.49 -22.00
CA MET A 302 20.31 4.85 -22.19
C MET A 302 21.30 5.79 -22.88
N GLY A 303 21.73 6.85 -22.18
CA GLY A 303 23.04 7.48 -22.42
C GLY A 303 23.26 8.11 -23.80
N SER A 304 22.21 8.45 -24.54
CA SER A 304 22.29 9.31 -25.72
C SER A 304 22.78 10.70 -25.27
N GLY A 305 24.09 10.95 -25.42
CA GLY A 305 24.82 12.04 -24.76
C GLY A 305 24.51 13.47 -25.23
N ASN A 306 23.34 13.71 -25.80
CA ASN A 306 22.88 15.03 -26.22
C ASN A 306 21.95 15.61 -25.17
N GLY A 307 22.41 16.64 -24.45
CA GLY A 307 21.68 17.36 -23.40
C GLY A 307 20.49 18.20 -23.90
N ALA A 308 19.61 17.60 -24.69
CA ALA A 308 18.38 18.23 -25.16
C ALA A 308 17.31 18.16 -24.06
N SER A 309 17.00 19.31 -23.48
CA SER A 309 15.91 19.53 -22.52
C SER A 309 14.53 19.44 -23.18
N ASN A 310 14.25 18.28 -23.79
CA ASN A 310 13.01 18.07 -24.52
C ASN A 310 11.85 17.89 -23.55
N PHE A 311 10.94 18.86 -23.58
CA PHE A 311 9.64 18.86 -22.91
C PHE A 311 8.68 17.87 -23.60
N GLY A 312 9.11 16.62 -23.74
CA GLY A 312 8.27 15.52 -24.19
C GLY A 312 7.24 15.17 -23.11
N TRP A 313 6.12 14.55 -23.50
CA TRP A 313 5.11 14.07 -22.55
C TRP A 313 5.78 13.22 -21.47
N LEU A 314 5.75 13.75 -20.25
CA LEU A 314 6.45 13.20 -19.10
C LEU A 314 5.66 12.04 -18.49
N ALA A 315 6.36 11.20 -17.74
CA ALA A 315 5.84 9.93 -17.25
C ALA A 315 4.57 10.15 -16.39
N THR A 316 3.49 9.43 -16.71
CA THR A 316 2.15 9.61 -16.12
C THR A 316 1.58 8.28 -15.68
N SER A 317 0.94 8.19 -14.52
CA SER A 317 0.22 6.99 -14.08
C SER A 317 -1.13 7.32 -13.45
N LEU A 318 -2.16 6.58 -13.85
CA LEU A 318 -3.47 6.54 -13.20
C LEU A 318 -3.66 5.15 -12.58
N LEU A 319 -3.76 5.09 -11.27
CA LEU A 319 -4.10 3.88 -10.50
C LEU A 319 -5.49 4.01 -9.91
N PHE A 320 -6.18 2.88 -9.76
CA PHE A 320 -7.43 2.78 -9.03
C PHE A 320 -7.53 1.47 -8.24
N GLU A 321 -8.25 1.52 -7.14
CA GLU A 321 -8.60 0.37 -6.31
C GLU A 321 -10.03 0.54 -5.79
N TYR A 322 -10.79 -0.55 -5.79
CA TYR A 322 -12.10 -0.65 -5.18
C TYR A 322 -12.11 -1.86 -4.25
N ASP A 323 -12.58 -1.67 -3.03
CA ASP A 323 -12.64 -2.64 -1.96
C ASP A 323 -14.07 -2.75 -1.44
N ARG A 324 -14.54 -3.97 -1.18
CA ARG A 324 -15.71 -4.24 -0.35
C ARG A 324 -15.29 -5.08 0.85
N LYS A 325 -15.75 -4.70 2.05
CA LYS A 325 -15.43 -5.33 3.33
C LYS A 325 -16.73 -5.61 4.08
N ASP A 326 -17.04 -6.89 4.24
CA ASP A 326 -18.22 -7.39 4.94
C ASP A 326 -17.79 -7.88 6.34
N TRP A 327 -18.37 -7.28 7.37
CA TRP A 327 -18.08 -7.52 8.78
C TRP A 327 -19.29 -8.11 9.47
N ILE A 328 -19.07 -9.12 10.32
CA ILE A 328 -20.10 -9.61 11.25
C ILE A 328 -19.59 -9.38 12.66
N THR A 329 -20.18 -8.42 13.36
CA THR A 329 -19.88 -8.12 14.76
C THR A 329 -20.92 -8.79 15.67
N PRO A 330 -20.52 -9.66 16.62
CA PRO A 330 -21.45 -10.14 17.64
C PRO A 330 -21.83 -9.02 18.60
N ILE A 331 -23.02 -9.15 19.19
CA ILE A 331 -23.64 -8.16 20.07
C ILE A 331 -22.76 -7.84 21.28
N ILE A 332 -22.63 -6.56 21.61
CA ILE A 332 -22.04 -6.09 22.86
C ILE A 332 -23.11 -6.21 23.96
N TRP A 333 -22.78 -6.86 25.08
CA TRP A 333 -23.67 -7.15 26.22
C TRP A 333 -24.26 -5.91 26.94
N THR A 334 -23.93 -4.69 26.52
CA THR A 334 -24.48 -3.44 27.07
C THR A 334 -25.84 -3.04 26.45
N PHE A 335 -26.30 -3.73 25.41
CA PHE A 335 -27.66 -3.54 24.90
C PHE A 335 -28.67 -4.42 25.65
N PRO A 336 -29.90 -3.93 25.89
CA PRO A 336 -30.97 -4.76 26.46
C PRO A 336 -31.18 -6.04 25.64
N SER A 337 -31.46 -7.14 26.33
CA SER A 337 -31.63 -8.48 25.74
C SER A 337 -32.64 -8.48 24.60
N GLY A 338 -32.17 -8.55 23.35
CA GLY A 338 -33.02 -8.53 22.15
C GLY A 338 -32.34 -8.09 20.85
N ALA A 339 -31.19 -7.41 20.90
CA ALA A 339 -30.44 -7.06 19.69
C ALA A 339 -29.93 -8.31 18.96
N SER A 340 -30.06 -8.35 17.64
CA SER A 340 -29.47 -9.36 16.75
C SER A 340 -28.04 -8.95 16.33
N PRO A 341 -27.17 -9.91 15.90
CA PRO A 341 -25.91 -9.56 15.29
C PRO A 341 -26.16 -8.80 13.97
N PHE A 342 -25.56 -7.63 13.83
CA PHE A 342 -25.65 -6.82 12.62
C PHE A 342 -24.40 -7.01 11.75
N ALA A 343 -24.61 -6.94 10.43
CA ALA A 343 -23.53 -7.00 9.45
C ALA A 343 -23.24 -5.59 8.93
N ILE A 344 -22.01 -5.11 9.12
CA ILE A 344 -21.55 -3.85 8.51
C ILE A 344 -20.98 -4.21 7.15
N THR A 345 -21.50 -3.61 6.09
CA THR A 345 -20.92 -3.69 4.74
C THR A 345 -20.29 -2.34 4.45
N SER A 346 -19.01 -2.33 4.09
CA SER A 346 -18.28 -1.12 3.74
C SER A 346 -17.72 -1.23 2.33
N ALA A 347 -17.94 -0.20 1.51
CA ALA A 347 -17.28 -0.02 0.23
C ALA A 347 -16.22 1.09 0.34
N TYR A 348 -15.10 0.93 -0.36
CA TYR A 348 -14.03 1.91 -0.45
C TYR A 348 -13.55 1.99 -1.90
N ALA A 349 -13.20 3.19 -2.36
CA ALA A 349 -12.55 3.41 -3.62
C ALA A 349 -11.41 4.41 -3.44
N THR A 350 -10.31 4.22 -4.15
CA THR A 350 -9.20 5.18 -4.26
C THR A 350 -8.77 5.26 -5.72
N GLY A 351 -8.69 6.46 -6.27
CA GLY A 351 -8.04 6.76 -7.55
C GLY A 351 -6.86 7.71 -7.33
N GLN A 352 -5.71 7.45 -7.95
CA GLN A 352 -4.52 8.28 -7.86
C GLN A 352 -3.93 8.54 -9.25
N LEU A 353 -3.80 9.82 -9.60
CA LEU A 353 -3.11 10.32 -10.78
C LEU A 353 -1.77 10.94 -10.35
N GLU A 354 -0.68 10.44 -10.92
CA GLU A 354 0.64 11.08 -10.84
C GLU A 354 1.11 11.50 -12.23
N ILE A 355 1.56 12.74 -12.37
CA ILE A 355 2.17 13.28 -13.59
C ILE A 355 3.54 13.82 -13.19
N MET A 356 4.61 13.28 -13.75
CA MET A 356 5.93 13.90 -13.67
C MET A 356 5.84 15.25 -14.40
N ALA A 357 6.09 16.37 -13.72
CA ALA A 357 6.09 17.71 -14.30
C ALA A 357 7.50 18.19 -14.69
N TYR A 358 8.52 17.59 -14.08
CA TYR A 358 9.93 17.64 -14.47
C TYR A 358 10.59 16.37 -13.93
N GLN A 359 11.79 16.01 -14.38
CA GLN A 359 12.55 14.89 -13.79
C GLN A 359 12.57 15.03 -12.26
N GLY A 360 12.07 14.00 -11.57
CA GLY A 360 11.94 13.98 -10.11
C GLY A 360 10.93 14.93 -9.44
N ILE A 361 10.19 15.75 -10.19
CA ILE A 361 9.08 16.58 -9.69
C ILE A 361 7.76 16.02 -10.22
N TRP A 362 6.84 15.71 -9.30
CA TRP A 362 5.58 15.02 -9.56
C TRP A 362 4.41 15.86 -9.07
N ILE A 363 3.43 16.08 -9.94
CA ILE A 363 2.10 16.53 -9.53
C ILE A 363 1.29 15.28 -9.17
N ARG A 364 0.65 15.31 -8.01
CA ARG A 364 -0.20 14.23 -7.49
C ARG A 364 -1.62 14.73 -7.30
N ALA A 365 -2.59 14.01 -7.85
CA ALA A 365 -4.00 14.14 -7.51
C ALA A 365 -4.53 12.79 -7.05
N ALA A 366 -5.40 12.76 -6.05
CA ALA A 366 -6.09 11.55 -5.62
C ALA A 366 -7.52 11.86 -5.21
N TYR A 367 -8.40 10.88 -5.41
CA TYR A 367 -9.77 10.88 -4.93
C TYR A 367 -10.00 9.58 -4.16
N ASP A 368 -10.42 9.69 -2.90
CA ASP A 368 -10.88 8.56 -2.10
C ASP A 368 -12.38 8.72 -1.81
N TRP A 369 -13.10 7.61 -1.82
CA TRP A 369 -14.51 7.53 -1.46
C TRP A 369 -14.75 6.30 -0.60
N MET A 370 -15.68 6.39 0.34
CA MET A 370 -16.16 5.26 1.12
C MET A 370 -17.63 5.41 1.47
N ASP A 371 -18.28 4.28 1.63
CA ASP A 371 -19.64 4.14 2.13
C ASP A 371 -19.69 3.01 3.16
N ASN A 372 -20.27 3.29 4.32
CA ASN A 372 -20.60 2.29 5.33
C ASN A 372 -22.12 2.11 5.38
N ALA A 373 -22.61 0.96 4.93
CA ALA A 373 -24.05 0.71 4.78
C ALA A 373 -24.81 0.62 6.13
N GLU A 374 -26.06 1.08 6.11
CA GLU A 374 -26.90 1.41 7.26
C GLU A 374 -27.49 0.22 8.05
N THR A 375 -26.67 -0.56 8.77
CA THR A 375 -27.18 -1.46 9.83
C THR A 375 -26.91 -0.97 11.25
N SER A 376 -26.28 0.19 11.39
CA SER A 376 -26.03 0.86 12.67
C SER A 376 -26.00 2.37 12.51
N SER A 377 -26.12 3.11 13.62
CA SER A 377 -26.02 4.58 13.70
C SER A 377 -24.60 5.13 13.45
N ILE A 378 -23.83 4.44 12.60
CA ILE A 378 -22.41 4.65 12.25
C ILE A 378 -22.24 4.54 10.72
N GLY A 379 -23.33 4.32 9.97
CA GLY A 379 -23.32 4.32 8.51
C GLY A 379 -23.10 5.73 7.94
N GLY A 380 -22.69 5.84 6.68
CA GLY A 380 -22.48 7.12 6.03
C GLY A 380 -21.39 7.11 4.96
N GLU A 381 -21.54 8.02 4.01
CA GLU A 381 -20.56 8.25 2.95
C GLU A 381 -19.53 9.30 3.38
N ALA A 382 -18.27 9.08 3.00
CA ALA A 382 -17.21 10.07 3.09
C ALA A 382 -16.37 10.06 1.82
N GLU A 383 -15.82 11.21 1.46
CA GLU A 383 -14.94 11.39 0.33
C GLU A 383 -13.77 12.30 0.67
N ARG A 384 -12.70 12.21 -0.13
CA ARG A 384 -11.50 13.02 0.02
C ARG A 384 -10.86 13.30 -1.32
N THR A 385 -10.71 14.58 -1.65
CA THR A 385 -9.88 15.01 -2.77
C THR A 385 -8.53 15.48 -2.25
N SER A 386 -7.43 14.98 -2.82
CA SER A 386 -6.06 15.39 -2.53
C SER A 386 -5.40 15.94 -3.79
N LEU A 387 -4.69 17.06 -3.67
CA LEU A 387 -3.88 17.65 -4.74
C LEU A 387 -2.57 18.18 -4.18
N GLY A 388 -1.45 17.98 -4.87
CA GLY A 388 -0.20 18.59 -4.48
C GLY A 388 1.00 18.16 -5.32
N VAL A 389 2.19 18.33 -4.76
CA VAL A 389 3.48 18.14 -5.44
C VAL A 389 4.42 17.32 -4.58
N ALA A 390 5.17 16.41 -5.20
CA ALA A 390 6.29 15.69 -4.61
C ALA A 390 7.56 15.94 -5.41
N SER A 391 8.70 16.03 -4.72
CA SER A 391 10.01 16.28 -5.33
C SER A 391 11.07 15.40 -4.69
N TYR A 392 11.78 14.65 -5.51
CA TYR A 392 12.97 13.92 -5.12
C TYR A 392 14.19 14.86 -5.19
N VAL A 393 14.33 15.71 -4.18
CA VAL A 393 15.33 16.79 -4.13
C VAL A 393 16.77 16.28 -4.16
N LEU A 394 16.98 15.06 -3.66
CA LEU A 394 18.24 14.32 -3.68
C LEU A 394 17.92 12.84 -3.97
N PRO A 395 18.90 12.02 -4.37
CA PRO A 395 18.78 10.57 -4.21
C PRO A 395 18.26 10.22 -2.81
N TRP A 396 17.32 9.28 -2.72
CA TRP A 396 16.74 8.79 -1.46
C TRP A 396 15.89 9.77 -0.64
N VAL A 397 15.76 11.04 -1.05
CA VAL A 397 15.02 12.06 -0.29
C VAL A 397 13.86 12.59 -1.12
N GLU A 398 12.64 12.21 -0.73
CA GLU A 398 11.39 12.75 -1.24
C GLU A 398 10.84 13.79 -0.24
N VAL A 399 10.49 14.97 -0.75
CA VAL A 399 9.70 15.98 -0.04
C VAL A 399 8.39 16.14 -0.78
N SER A 400 7.25 16.09 -0.09
CA SER A 400 5.94 16.34 -0.73
C SER A 400 5.04 17.22 0.11
N VAL A 401 4.24 18.04 -0.56
CA VAL A 401 3.17 18.84 0.04
C VAL A 401 1.86 18.49 -0.64
N LEU A 402 0.85 18.11 0.14
CA LEU A 402 -0.48 17.75 -0.32
C LEU A 402 -1.52 18.61 0.40
N HIS A 403 -2.42 19.23 -0.36
CA HIS A 403 -3.65 19.80 0.17
C HIS A 403 -4.78 18.76 0.00
N ARG A 404 -5.55 18.55 1.07
CA ARG A 404 -6.66 17.60 1.11
C ARG A 404 -7.94 18.27 1.57
N LEU A 405 -9.03 17.97 0.87
CA LEU A 405 -10.40 18.35 1.21
C LEU A 405 -11.17 17.09 1.55
N TYR A 406 -11.80 17.06 2.72
CA TYR A 406 -12.65 15.99 3.20
C TYR A 406 -14.10 16.47 3.24
N SER A 407 -14.99 15.64 2.74
CA SER A 407 -16.45 15.83 2.73
C SER A 407 -17.10 14.54 3.25
N ALA A 408 -18.17 14.65 4.01
CA ALA A 408 -18.92 13.49 4.50
C ALA A 408 -20.40 13.81 4.63
N SER A 409 -21.24 12.84 4.24
CA SER A 409 -22.69 12.93 4.36
C SER A 409 -23.12 12.79 5.82
N PRO A 410 -24.10 13.56 6.31
CA PRO A 410 -24.62 13.40 7.67
C PRO A 410 -25.19 11.99 7.88
N VAL A 411 -24.85 11.35 9.00
CA VAL A 411 -25.41 10.03 9.38
C VAL A 411 -26.88 10.18 9.76
N PRO A 412 -27.84 9.56 9.04
CA PRO A 412 -29.26 9.68 9.36
C PRO A 412 -29.58 9.18 10.77
N GLY A 413 -30.34 9.96 11.53
CA GLY A 413 -30.72 9.63 12.92
C GLY A 413 -29.61 9.79 13.96
N SER A 414 -28.40 10.21 13.60
CA SER A 414 -27.39 10.63 14.59
C SER A 414 -27.77 11.99 15.19
N THR A 415 -27.73 12.11 16.53
CA THR A 415 -27.82 13.41 17.21
C THR A 415 -26.51 14.22 17.10
N VAL A 416 -25.42 13.57 16.70
CA VAL A 416 -24.14 14.19 16.36
C VAL A 416 -24.10 14.42 14.85
N GLN A 417 -24.94 15.32 14.34
CA GLN A 417 -24.83 15.83 12.97
C GLN A 417 -23.58 16.71 12.86
N GLN A 418 -22.41 16.08 12.71
CA GLN A 418 -21.16 16.79 12.44
C GLN A 418 -20.62 16.35 11.08
N ALA A 419 -21.26 16.87 10.03
CA ALA A 419 -20.67 16.93 8.70
C ALA A 419 -19.44 17.86 8.73
N ARG A 420 -18.30 17.32 9.18
CA ARG A 420 -17.06 18.09 9.34
C ARG A 420 -16.33 18.18 8.01
N ASN A 421 -16.79 19.09 7.17
CA ASN A 421 -16.00 19.54 6.03
C ASN A 421 -14.65 20.07 6.55
N LYS A 422 -13.57 19.42 6.13
CA LYS A 422 -12.22 19.64 6.67
C LYS A 422 -11.24 19.90 5.54
N SER A 423 -10.39 20.88 5.75
CA SER A 423 -9.26 21.22 4.89
C SER A 423 -7.97 20.87 5.63
N GLN A 424 -7.05 20.18 4.98
CA GLN A 424 -5.79 19.74 5.58
C GLN A 424 -4.62 20.00 4.63
N VAL A 425 -3.54 20.57 5.13
CA VAL A 425 -2.24 20.58 4.44
C VAL A 425 -1.33 19.57 5.12
N GLU A 426 -0.77 18.65 4.35
CA GLU A 426 0.29 17.74 4.76
C GLU A 426 1.60 18.15 4.09
N ALA A 427 2.67 18.23 4.88
CA ALA A 427 4.04 18.25 4.38
C ALA A 427 4.74 16.98 4.88
N GLN A 428 5.38 16.25 3.97
CA GLN A 428 6.06 14.98 4.24
C GLN A 428 7.53 15.08 3.85
N LEU A 429 8.41 14.59 4.72
CA LEU A 429 9.79 14.23 4.42
C LEU A 429 9.91 12.71 4.46
N HIS A 430 10.41 12.11 3.39
CA HIS A 430 10.66 10.67 3.28
C HIS A 430 12.11 10.42 2.84
N VAL A 431 12.88 9.76 3.70
CA VAL A 431 14.28 9.38 3.48
C VAL A 431 14.38 7.85 3.47
N PHE A 432 14.93 7.25 2.41
CA PHE A 432 14.93 5.80 2.24
C PHE A 432 16.23 5.24 1.64
N PHE A 433 16.81 4.22 2.25
CA PHE A 433 18.04 3.56 1.78
C PHE A 433 17.80 2.07 1.57
#